data_AF-A0A099NZL2-F1
#
_entry.id   AF-A0A099NZL2-F1
#
_cell.length_a   1.000
_cell.length_b   1.000
_cell.length_c   1.000
_cell.angle_alpha   90.00
_cell.angle_beta   90.00
_cell.angle_gamma   90.00
#
_symmetry.space_group_name_H-M   'P 1'
#
loop_
_entity.id
_entity.type
_entity.pdbx_description
1 polymer ?
#
loop_
_entity_poly.entity_id
_entity_poly.type
_entity_poly.pdbx_seq_one_letter_code
_entity_poly.pdbx_strand_id
1 'polypeptide(L)'
;MIKKMHESATGLMKQRKFTEAAKQFDIALGLASARSKFESFQGTMPELIVCLMGRCDAYNNAGMFSEALQDAEILCLLGSTIPDNHLRRGIANLNLGRASHGKIRFSKRPCL
;
A
#
# COMPACT_ATOMS: atom_id res chain seq x y z
N MET A 1 0.09 -18.77 8.72
CA MET A 1 0.24 -18.67 7.24
C MET A 1 0.48 -17.23 6.80
N ILE A 2 -0.38 -16.28 7.19
CA ILE A 2 -0.26 -14.85 6.86
C ILE A 2 1.06 -14.25 7.33
N LYS A 3 1.51 -14.55 8.56
CA LYS A 3 2.83 -14.13 9.06
C LYS A 3 4.00 -14.51 8.13
N LYS A 4 4.01 -15.75 7.62
CA LYS A 4 5.04 -16.21 6.66
C LYS A 4 4.95 -15.47 5.32
N MET A 5 3.72 -15.19 4.85
CA MET A 5 3.53 -14.39 3.63
C MET A 5 4.02 -12.96 3.81
N HIS A 6 3.78 -12.35 4.98
CA HIS A 6 4.30 -11.04 5.32
C HIS A 6 5.84 -11.03 5.37
N GLU A 7 6.46 -12.02 6.01
CA GLU A 7 7.93 -12.18 6.01
C GLU A 7 8.51 -12.35 4.59
N SER A 8 7.86 -13.15 3.74
CA SER A 8 8.26 -13.30 2.34
C SER A 8 8.11 -11.99 1.54
N ALA A 9 6.98 -11.30 1.69
CA ALA A 9 6.70 -10.06 0.99
C ALA A 9 7.67 -8.95 1.42
N THR A 10 8.00 -8.85 2.71
CA THR A 10 9.06 -7.95 3.20
C THR A 10 10.45 -8.34 2.68
N GLY A 11 10.70 -9.62 2.43
CA GLY A 11 11.90 -10.08 1.70
C GLY A 11 11.97 -9.51 0.29
N LEU A 12 10.87 -9.55 -0.47
CA LEU A 12 10.77 -8.95 -1.81
C LEU A 12 10.94 -7.43 -1.77
N MET A 13 10.39 -6.76 -0.75
CA MET A 13 10.59 -5.32 -0.52
C MET A 13 12.07 -4.97 -0.36
N LYS A 14 12.82 -5.76 0.42
CA LYS A 14 14.29 -5.58 0.58
C LYS A 14 15.05 -5.76 -0.73
N GLN A 15 14.58 -6.65 -1.60
CA GLN A 15 15.13 -6.88 -2.94
C GLN A 15 14.68 -5.84 -3.98
N ARG A 16 13.91 -4.81 -3.57
CA ARG A 16 13.29 -3.81 -4.45
C ARG A 16 12.32 -4.37 -5.49
N LYS A 17 11.82 -5.59 -5.29
CA LYS A 17 10.80 -6.23 -6.14
C LYS A 17 9.41 -5.82 -5.68
N PHE A 18 9.12 -4.52 -5.80
CA PHE A 18 7.96 -3.90 -5.16
C PHE A 18 6.61 -4.39 -5.72
N THR A 19 6.51 -4.60 -7.03
CA THR A 19 5.27 -5.10 -7.66
C THR A 19 4.96 -6.54 -7.29
N GLU A 20 5.99 -7.40 -7.16
CA GLU A 20 5.84 -8.77 -6.67
C GLU A 20 5.44 -8.78 -5.19
N ALA A 21 6.07 -7.91 -4.38
CA ALA A 21 5.70 -7.74 -2.98
C ALA A 21 4.24 -7.31 -2.82
N ALA A 22 3.77 -6.35 -3.62
CA ALA A 22 2.38 -5.89 -3.61
C ALA A 22 1.40 -7.04 -3.90
N LYS A 23 1.69 -7.88 -4.91
CA LYS A 23 0.88 -9.08 -5.20
C LYS A 23 0.86 -10.06 -4.04
N GLN A 24 2.00 -10.25 -3.37
CA GLN A 24 2.06 -11.16 -2.24
C GLN A 24 1.28 -10.64 -1.02
N PHE A 25 1.32 -9.32 -0.76
CA PHE A 25 0.48 -8.68 0.25
C PHE A 25 -1.00 -8.75 -0.10
N ASP A 26 -1.36 -8.61 -1.37
CA ASP A 26 -2.75 -8.73 -1.84
C ASP A 26 -3.33 -10.12 -1.58
N ILE A 27 -2.58 -11.18 -1.89
CA ILE A 27 -2.96 -12.56 -1.56
C ILE A 27 -3.12 -12.73 -0.04
N ALA A 28 -2.18 -12.20 0.75
CA ALA A 28 -2.24 -12.28 2.20
C ALA A 28 -3.48 -11.56 2.77
N LEU A 29 -3.83 -10.41 2.21
CA LEU A 29 -5.02 -9.63 2.55
C LEU A 29 -6.32 -10.38 2.18
N GLY A 30 -6.35 -11.02 1.01
CA GLY A 30 -7.45 -11.88 0.57
C GLY A 30 -7.67 -13.04 1.55
N LEU A 31 -6.60 -13.71 1.98
CA LEU A 31 -6.68 -14.78 2.97
C LEU A 31 -7.09 -14.28 4.36
N ALA A 32 -6.65 -13.07 4.76
CA ALA A 32 -7.03 -12.44 6.02
C ALA A 32 -8.52 -12.09 6.04
N SER A 33 -9.03 -11.51 4.95
CA SER A 33 -10.43 -11.08 4.81
C SER A 33 -11.41 -12.23 4.60
N ALA A 34 -10.96 -13.36 4.05
CA ALA A 34 -11.79 -14.56 3.84
C ALA A 34 -12.04 -15.37 5.12
N ARG A 35 -11.45 -14.99 6.27
CA ARG A 35 -11.68 -15.68 7.54
C ARG A 35 -13.13 -15.59 8.00
N SER A 36 -13.57 -16.63 8.72
CA SER A 36 -14.94 -16.72 9.21
C SER A 36 -15.28 -15.55 10.11
N LYS A 37 -16.47 -14.97 9.93
CA LYS A 37 -16.99 -13.87 10.77
C LYS A 37 -17.18 -14.27 12.24
N PHE A 38 -17.11 -15.58 12.55
CA PHE A 38 -17.23 -16.13 13.89
C PHE A 38 -15.87 -16.27 14.61
N GLU A 39 -14.74 -15.97 13.95
CA GLU A 39 -13.44 -15.89 14.61
C GLU A 39 -13.28 -14.59 15.42
N SER A 40 -12.33 -14.56 16.35
CA SER A 40 -12.10 -13.38 17.18
C SER A 40 -11.62 -12.19 16.32
N PHE A 41 -12.44 -11.14 16.29
CA PHE A 41 -12.15 -9.90 15.57
C PHE A 41 -10.81 -9.26 15.99
N GLN A 42 -10.45 -9.42 17.27
CA GLN A 42 -9.23 -8.87 17.85
C GLN A 42 -7.93 -9.46 17.26
N GLY A 43 -7.96 -10.70 16.75
CA GLY A 43 -6.78 -11.29 16.10
C GLY A 43 -6.66 -10.95 14.62
N THR A 44 -7.79 -10.80 13.92
CA THR A 44 -7.81 -10.69 12.45
C THR A 44 -7.59 -9.26 11.96
N MET A 45 -8.08 -8.25 12.68
CA MET A 45 -7.92 -6.85 12.27
C MET A 45 -6.47 -6.36 12.25
N PRO A 46 -5.62 -6.66 13.25
CA PRO A 46 -4.20 -6.29 13.18
C PRO A 46 -3.48 -6.93 11.98
N GLU A 47 -3.79 -8.18 11.65
CA GLU A 47 -3.20 -8.87 10.50
C GLU A 47 -3.61 -8.23 9.16
N LEU A 48 -4.89 -7.86 9.03
CA LEU A 48 -5.42 -7.11 7.89
C LEU A 48 -4.69 -5.75 7.73
N ILE A 49 -4.59 -4.99 8.82
CA ILE A 49 -3.96 -3.67 8.82
C ILE A 49 -2.48 -3.78 8.40
N VAL A 50 -1.75 -4.73 8.96
CA VAL A 50 -0.33 -4.94 8.63
C VAL A 50 -0.14 -5.33 7.16
N CYS A 51 -0.99 -6.20 6.60
CA CYS A 51 -0.93 -6.54 5.18
C CYS A 51 -1.25 -5.34 4.29
N LEU A 52 -2.25 -4.54 4.68
CA LEU A 52 -2.64 -3.32 3.95
C LEU A 52 -1.55 -2.25 3.99
N MET A 53 -0.88 -2.06 5.13
CA MET A 53 0.30 -1.19 5.25
C MET A 53 1.43 -1.65 4.34
N GLY A 54 1.73 -2.95 4.33
CA GLY A 54 2.76 -3.53 3.46
C GLY A 54 2.47 -3.33 1.98
N ARG A 55 1.21 -3.53 1.55
CA ARG A 55 0.78 -3.30 0.17
C ARG A 55 0.88 -1.82 -0.22
N CYS A 56 0.44 -0.92 0.66
CA CYS A 56 0.56 0.53 0.47
C CYS A 56 2.02 0.95 0.27
N ASP A 57 2.93 0.44 1.11
CA ASP A 57 4.36 0.75 1.02
C ASP A 57 4.98 0.17 -0.26
N ALA A 58 4.53 -1.02 -0.68
CA ALA A 58 4.95 -1.62 -1.94
C ALA A 58 4.51 -0.76 -3.15
N TYR A 59 3.25 -0.29 -3.17
CA TYR A 59 2.76 0.59 -4.24
C TYR A 59 3.47 1.94 -4.27
N ASN A 60 3.70 2.57 -3.11
CA ASN A 60 4.47 3.82 -3.02
C ASN A 60 5.90 3.64 -3.59
N ASN A 61 6.56 2.53 -3.26
CA ASN A 61 7.92 2.24 -3.78
C ASN A 61 7.93 1.83 -5.25
N ALA A 62 6.84 1.25 -5.77
CA ALA A 62 6.67 0.93 -7.18
C ALA A 62 6.28 2.13 -8.06
N GLY A 63 5.97 3.29 -7.46
CA GLY A 63 5.47 4.47 -8.18
C GLY A 63 3.99 4.40 -8.55
N MET A 64 3.25 3.41 -8.01
CA MET A 64 1.82 3.20 -8.22
C MET A 64 1.03 4.05 -7.21
N PHE A 65 1.13 5.37 -7.34
CA PHE A 65 0.68 6.30 -6.30
C PHE A 65 -0.84 6.38 -6.16
N SER A 66 -1.61 6.06 -7.21
CA SER A 66 -3.08 6.00 -7.16
C SER A 66 -3.56 4.87 -6.27
N GLU A 67 -2.99 3.68 -6.44
CA GLU A 67 -3.28 2.47 -5.68
C GLU A 67 -2.79 2.63 -4.23
N ALA A 68 -1.60 3.20 -4.06
CA ALA A 68 -1.07 3.54 -2.73
C ALA A 68 -1.99 4.52 -1.97
N LEU A 69 -2.58 5.50 -2.66
CA LEU A 69 -3.49 6.46 -2.04
C LEU A 69 -4.77 5.77 -1.55
N GLN A 70 -5.35 4.88 -2.34
CA GLN A 70 -6.53 4.11 -1.95
C GLN A 70 -6.28 3.29 -0.67
N ASP A 71 -5.14 2.58 -0.62
CA ASP A 71 -4.76 1.81 0.57
C ASP A 71 -4.54 2.74 1.79
N ALA A 72 -3.89 3.89 1.58
CA ALA A 72 -3.64 4.85 2.65
C ALA A 72 -4.91 5.51 3.19
N GLU A 73 -5.92 5.75 2.36
CA GLU A 73 -7.23 6.26 2.80
C GLU A 73 -7.94 5.26 3.71
N ILE A 74 -7.94 3.98 3.34
CA ILE A 74 -8.50 2.91 4.17
C ILE A 74 -7.73 2.82 5.49
N LEU A 75 -6.40 2.89 5.48
CA LEU A 75 -5.57 2.86 6.68
C LEU A 75 -5.87 4.05 7.62
N CYS A 76 -6.09 5.25 7.08
CA CYS A 76 -6.51 6.42 7.87
C CYS A 76 -7.89 6.24 8.51
N LEU A 77 -8.81 5.50 7.87
CA LEU A 77 -10.12 5.16 8.44
C LEU A 77 -9.99 4.12 9.56
N LEU A 78 -9.17 3.09 9.37
CA LEU A 78 -8.98 1.99 10.32
C LEU A 78 -8.12 2.35 11.54
N GLY A 79 -7.20 3.31 11.37
CA GLY A 79 -6.24 3.71 12.40
C GLY A 79 -5.87 5.18 12.26
N SER A 80 -6.84 6.07 12.48
CA SER A 80 -6.65 7.52 12.39
C SER A 80 -5.64 8.07 13.39
N THR A 81 -5.39 7.35 14.49
CA THR A 81 -4.41 7.71 15.52
C THR A 81 -2.99 7.27 15.18
N ILE A 82 -2.78 6.49 14.12
CA ILE A 82 -1.46 6.01 13.69
C ILE A 82 -0.85 7.03 12.73
N PRO A 83 0.22 7.75 13.12
CA PRO A 83 0.80 8.82 12.30
C PRO A 83 1.33 8.32 10.95
N ASP A 84 1.88 7.10 10.90
CA ASP A 84 2.44 6.53 9.68
C ASP A 84 1.39 6.33 8.57
N ASN A 85 0.11 6.19 8.91
CA ASN A 85 -0.97 6.07 7.91
C ASN A 85 -1.17 7.41 7.18
N HIS A 86 -1.15 8.51 7.91
CA HIS A 86 -1.22 9.85 7.33
C HIS A 86 0.03 10.18 6.52
N LEU A 87 1.21 9.71 6.97
CA LEU A 87 2.45 9.85 6.23
C LEU A 87 2.37 9.14 4.86
N ARG A 88 1.92 7.88 4.82
CA ARG A 88 1.71 7.13 3.56
C ARG A 88 0.79 7.86 2.60
N ARG A 89 -0.32 8.40 3.12
CA ARG A 89 -1.28 9.20 2.33
C ARG A 89 -0.63 10.47 1.79
N GLY A 90 0.17 11.17 2.61
CA GLY A 90 0.91 12.36 2.22
C GLY A 90 1.92 12.09 1.10
N ILE A 91 2.68 11.00 1.21
CA ILE A 91 3.65 10.57 0.19
C ILE A 91 2.93 10.29 -1.14
N ALA A 92 1.83 9.55 -1.12
CA ALA A 92 1.07 9.23 -2.34
C ALA A 92 0.52 10.51 -3.00
N ASN A 93 -0.12 11.40 -2.22
CA ASN A 93 -0.66 12.66 -2.72
C ASN A 93 0.41 13.59 -3.32
N LEU A 94 1.56 13.74 -2.64
CA LEU A 94 2.67 14.56 -3.14
C LEU A 94 3.16 14.07 -4.50
N ASN A 95 3.30 12.75 -4.66
CA ASN A 95 3.79 12.17 -5.89
C ASN A 95 2.75 12.19 -7.02
N LEU A 96 1.45 12.03 -6.72
CA LEU A 96 0.38 12.25 -7.71
C LEU A 96 0.33 13.70 -8.19
N GLY A 97 0.48 14.66 -7.27
CA GLY A 97 0.57 16.09 -7.61
C GLY A 97 1.77 16.39 -8.52
N ARG A 98 2.93 15.78 -8.23
CA ARG A 98 4.14 15.87 -9.09
C ARG A 98 3.93 15.21 -10.45
N ALA A 99 3.32 14.03 -10.51
CA ALA A 99 3.03 13.34 -11.77
C ALA A 99 2.07 14.14 -12.65
N SER A 100 1.07 14.79 -12.04
CA SER A 100 0.11 15.66 -12.73
C SER A 100 0.81 16.88 -13.34
N HIS A 101 1.67 17.56 -12.57
CA HIS A 101 2.49 18.67 -13.08
C HIS A 101 3.55 18.21 -14.10
N GLY A 102 4.10 17.02 -13.95
CA GLY A 102 5.05 16.39 -14.87
C GLY A 102 4.43 16.15 -16.23
N LYS A 103 3.22 15.57 -16.29
CA LYS A 103 2.47 15.39 -17.55
C LYS A 103 2.21 16.73 -18.25
N ILE A 104 1.84 17.77 -17.51
CA ILE A 104 1.66 19.12 -18.07
C ILE A 104 2.98 19.65 -18.65
N ARG A 105 4.11 19.48 -17.93
CA ARG A 105 5.44 19.92 -18.38
C ARG A 105 5.96 19.14 -19.59
N PHE A 106 5.66 17.85 -19.73
CA PHE A 106 5.98 17.06 -20.92
C PHE A 106 5.07 17.40 -22.11
N SER A 107 3.78 17.64 -21.88
CA SER A 107 2.85 18.05 -22.94
C SER A 107 3.11 19.46 -23.50
N LYS A 108 3.83 20.31 -22.75
CA LYS A 108 4.20 21.68 -23.14
C LYS A 108 5.63 21.81 -23.69
N ARG A 109 6.27 20.72 -24.13
CA ARG A 109 7.47 20.83 -24.99
C ARG A 109 7.09 20.52 -26.44
N PRO A 110 6.64 21.50 -27.25
CA PRO A 110 6.87 21.39 -28.67
C PRO A 110 8.38 21.42 -28.88
N CYS A 111 8.87 20.47 -29.67
CA CYS A 111 10.19 20.50 -30.27
C CYS A 111 10.44 21.91 -30.83
N LEU A 112 11.48 22.57 -30.31
CA LEU A 112 12.15 23.71 -30.94
C LEU A 112 13.40 23.15 -31.62
#